data_AF-A0A811PYR1-F1
#
_entry.id   AF-A0A811PYR1-F1
#
_cell.length_a   1.000
_cell.length_b   1.000
_cell.length_c   1.000
_cell.angle_alpha   90.00
_cell.angle_beta   90.00
_cell.angle_gamma   90.00
#
_symmetry.space_group_name_H-M   'P 1'
#
loop_
_entity.id
_entity.type
_entity.pdbx_description
1 polymer ?
#
loop_
_entity_poly.entity_id
_entity_poly.type
_entity_poly.pdbx_seq_one_letter_code
_entity_poly.pdbx_strand_id
1 'polypeptide(L)'
;MLLGVRHIRDAPRAWRKKACELTTLCGIKLCVVVYGEGEAQPKVLPSDEEAKQLLMKFNSMLDVSSLKKKKNQEEFLHSRSLKLHEQVLAVGV
;
A
#
# COMPACT_ATOMS: atom_id res chain seq x y z
N MET A 1 -11.47 -3.34 0.23
CA MET A 1 -12.39 -2.25 0.62
C MET A 1 -12.25 -1.94 2.11
N LEU A 2 -12.35 -0.65 2.44
CA LEU A 2 -12.11 0.05 3.70
C LEU A 2 -10.68 -0.10 4.28
N LEU A 3 -9.86 0.92 4.02
CA LEU A 3 -8.62 1.22 4.75
C LEU A 3 -8.87 2.49 5.57
N GLY A 4 -8.39 2.46 6.80
CA GLY A 4 -8.84 3.28 7.91
C GLY A 4 -8.65 4.79 7.74
N VAL A 5 -9.59 5.49 8.37
CA VAL A 5 -9.67 6.93 8.54
C VAL A 5 -8.62 7.38 9.55
N ARG A 6 -7.40 7.71 9.11
CA ARG A 6 -6.51 8.62 9.88
C ARG A 6 -5.68 9.50 8.93
N HIS A 7 -5.97 10.80 9.00
CA HIS A 7 -5.21 11.95 8.47
C HIS A 7 -4.64 11.82 7.04
N ILE A 8 -5.52 11.95 6.04
CA ILE A 8 -5.19 12.07 4.60
C ILE A 8 -4.75 13.51 4.23
N ARG A 9 -4.52 14.40 5.20
CA ARG A 9 -4.27 15.83 4.91
C ARG A 9 -2.92 16.10 4.21
N ASP A 10 -1.89 15.28 4.46
CA ASP A 10 -0.54 15.42 3.85
C ASP A 10 -0.15 14.28 2.89
N ALA A 11 -1.05 13.30 2.73
CA ALA A 11 -0.85 12.04 2.02
C ALA A 11 -0.49 12.17 0.51
N PRO A 12 -1.10 13.08 -0.30
CA PRO A 12 -1.00 12.98 -1.77
C PRO A 12 0.43 13.07 -2.32
N ARG A 13 1.27 13.94 -1.73
CA ARG A 13 2.65 14.13 -2.19
C ARG A 13 3.56 12.96 -1.78
N ALA A 14 3.41 12.48 -0.55
CA ALA A 14 4.23 11.39 -0.03
C ALA A 14 3.96 10.07 -0.77
N TRP A 15 2.69 9.73 -1.04
CA TRP A 15 2.33 8.53 -1.80
C TRP A 15 2.85 8.58 -3.24
N ARG A 16 2.77 9.74 -3.88
CA ARG A 16 3.29 9.92 -5.23
C ARG A 16 4.81 9.71 -5.30
N LYS A 17 5.57 10.22 -4.31
CA LYS A 17 7.02 9.97 -4.23
C LYS A 17 7.34 8.48 -4.08
N LYS A 18 6.67 7.80 -3.14
CA LYS A 18 6.84 6.34 -2.96
C LYS A 18 6.47 5.55 -4.20
N ALA A 19 5.40 5.94 -4.90
CA ALA A 19 5.00 5.35 -6.16
C ALA A 19 6.10 5.48 -7.21
N CYS A 20 6.65 6.68 -7.40
CA CYS A 20 7.76 6.92 -8.33
C CYS A 20 9.02 6.10 -7.96
N GLU A 21 9.36 6.01 -6.68
CA GLU A 21 10.50 5.21 -6.22
C GLU A 21 10.30 3.73 -6.55
N LEU A 22 9.12 3.16 -6.25
CA LEU A 22 8.82 1.75 -6.54
C LEU A 22 8.82 1.45 -8.03
N THR A 23 8.21 2.31 -8.86
CA THR A 23 8.22 2.12 -10.31
C THR A 23 9.65 2.18 -10.86
N THR A 24 10.49 3.07 -10.32
CA THR A 24 11.87 3.25 -10.79
C THR A 24 12.78 2.11 -10.33
N LEU A 25 12.73 1.73 -9.06
CA LEU A 25 13.63 0.73 -8.48
C LEU A 25 13.24 -0.70 -8.85
N CYS A 26 11.94 -0.98 -8.98
CA CYS A 26 11.46 -2.34 -9.22
C CYS A 26 11.00 -2.58 -10.66
N GLY A 27 10.93 -1.55 -11.51
CA GLY A 27 10.46 -1.68 -12.89
C GLY A 27 9.00 -2.11 -13.01
N ILE A 28 8.19 -1.88 -11.97
CA ILE A 28 6.78 -2.28 -11.93
C ILE A 28 5.87 -1.21 -12.51
N LYS A 29 4.72 -1.63 -13.04
CA LYS A 29 3.60 -0.72 -13.32
C LYS A 29 2.73 -0.58 -12.07
N LEU A 30 2.36 0.65 -11.73
CA LEU A 30 1.61 0.96 -10.52
C LEU A 30 0.59 2.06 -10.79
N CYS A 31 -0.57 1.96 -10.16
CA CYS A 31 -1.54 3.04 -10.04
C CYS A 31 -1.84 3.34 -8.57
N VAL A 32 -2.20 4.59 -8.28
CA VAL A 32 -2.63 5.03 -6.95
C VAL A 32 -4.00 5.68 -7.07
N VAL A 33 -4.95 5.26 -6.25
CA VAL A 33 -6.30 5.84 -6.16
C VAL A 33 -6.54 6.26 -4.71
N VAL A 34 -6.71 7.56 -4.47
CA VAL A 34 -6.88 8.13 -3.13
C VAL A 34 -8.20 8.88 -3.06
N TYR A 35 -9.09 8.47 -2.16
CA TYR A 35 -10.30 9.23 -1.82
C TYR A 35 -10.00 10.13 -0.63
N GLY A 36 -10.19 11.44 -0.80
CA GLY A 36 -10.21 12.38 0.32
C GLY A 36 -11.47 12.21 1.16
N GLU A 37 -11.41 12.63 2.42
CA GLU A 37 -12.58 12.63 3.29
C GLU A 37 -13.65 13.57 2.74
N GLY A 38 -14.85 13.05 2.46
CA GLY A 38 -15.93 13.81 1.83
C GLY A 38 -15.75 14.14 0.34
N GLU A 39 -14.63 13.74 -0.29
CA GLU A 39 -14.42 13.93 -1.73
C GLU A 39 -15.16 12.85 -2.53
N ALA A 40 -16.05 13.26 -3.44
CA ALA A 40 -16.80 12.34 -4.30
C ALA A 40 -15.92 11.69 -5.39
N GLN A 41 -14.87 12.38 -5.83
CA GLN A 41 -13.93 11.89 -6.83
C GLN A 41 -12.55 11.63 -6.22
N PRO A 42 -11.88 10.54 -6.60
CA PRO A 42 -10.54 10.26 -6.12
C PRO A 42 -9.49 11.08 -6.87
N LYS A 43 -8.35 11.26 -6.21
CA LYS A 43 -7.09 11.62 -6.88
C LYS A 43 -6.47 10.34 -7.44
N VAL A 44 -6.18 10.33 -8.73
CA VAL A 44 -5.67 9.15 -9.45
C VAL A 44 -4.29 9.45 -10.06
N LEU A 45 -3.41 8.47 -10.03
CA LEU A 45 -2.11 8.45 -10.70
C LEU A 45 -1.96 7.11 -11.45
N PRO A 46 -1.45 7.08 -12.69
CA PRO A 46 -0.96 8.21 -13.49
C PRO A 46 -2.07 8.99 -14.20
N SER A 47 -3.01 8.30 -14.84
CA SER A 47 -4.24 8.84 -15.40
C SER A 47 -5.41 7.91 -15.08
N ASP A 48 -6.64 8.39 -15.19
CA ASP A 48 -7.85 7.60 -14.93
C ASP A 48 -7.91 6.36 -15.84
N GLU A 49 -7.61 6.54 -17.12
CA GLU A 49 -7.65 5.48 -18.13
C GLU A 49 -6.58 4.42 -17.87
N GLU A 50 -5.33 4.82 -17.60
CA GLU A 50 -4.25 3.88 -17.29
C GLU A 50 -4.50 3.16 -15.96
N ALA A 51 -5.01 3.86 -14.94
CA ALA A 51 -5.36 3.25 -13.68
C ALA A 51 -6.46 2.20 -13.84
N LYS A 52 -7.51 2.49 -14.62
CA LYS A 52 -8.56 1.51 -14.96
C LYS A 52 -7.99 0.29 -15.66
N GLN A 53 -7.11 0.48 -16.65
CA GLN A 53 -6.46 -0.63 -17.37
C GLN A 53 -5.60 -1.50 -16.43
N LEU A 54 -4.82 -0.87 -15.56
CA LEU A 54 -3.99 -1.59 -14.58
C LEU A 54 -4.85 -2.38 -13.59
N LEU A 55 -5.95 -1.80 -13.10
CA LEU A 55 -6.89 -2.48 -12.21
C LEU A 55 -7.61 -3.64 -12.90
N MET A 56 -8.04 -3.48 -14.15
CA MET A 56 -8.65 -4.56 -14.93
C MET A 56 -7.67 -5.73 -15.11
N LYS A 57 -6.42 -5.44 -15.49
CA LYS A 57 -5.36 -6.45 -15.63
C LYS A 57 -5.03 -7.13 -14.30
N PHE A 58 -4.97 -6.36 -13.21
CA PHE A 58 -4.73 -6.90 -11.88
C PHE A 58 -5.86 -7.86 -11.47
N ASN A 59 -7.12 -7.44 -11.65
CA ASN A 59 -8.28 -8.26 -11.31
C ASN A 59 -8.40 -9.53 -12.16
N SER A 60 -7.99 -9.50 -13.43
CA SER A 60 -8.01 -10.70 -14.28
C SER A 60 -6.92 -11.72 -13.93
N MET A 61 -5.84 -11.28 -13.28
CA MET A 61 -4.71 -12.13 -12.86
C MET A 61 -4.91 -12.76 -11.48
N LEU A 62 -5.84 -12.25 -10.67
CA LEU A 62 -5.98 -12.69 -9.29
C LEU A 62 -6.94 -13.86 -9.14
N ASP A 63 -6.47 -14.90 -8.45
CA ASP A 63 -7.37 -15.80 -7.74
C ASP A 63 -7.93 -15.06 -6.51
N VAL A 64 -9.25 -14.90 -6.44
CA VAL A 64 -10.00 -14.07 -5.47
C VAL A 64 -9.68 -14.43 -4.02
N SER A 65 -9.19 -15.66 -3.79
CA SER A 65 -8.70 -16.17 -2.51
C SER A 65 -7.47 -15.41 -1.97
N SER A 66 -6.56 -14.99 -2.87
CA SER A 66 -5.26 -14.37 -2.55
C SER A 66 -5.36 -12.88 -2.15
N LEU A 67 -6.36 -12.17 -2.70
CA LEU A 67 -6.64 -10.76 -2.41
C LEU A 67 -6.94 -10.47 -0.94
N LYS A 68 -7.37 -11.49 -0.19
CA LYS A 68 -7.74 -11.37 1.23
C LYS A 68 -6.53 -11.30 2.17
N LYS A 69 -5.30 -11.60 1.72
CA LYS A 69 -4.10 -11.39 2.54
C LYS A 69 -3.70 -9.91 2.54
N LYS A 70 -4.48 -9.09 3.24
CA LYS A 70 -4.02 -7.77 3.67
C LYS A 70 -2.91 -7.98 4.71
N LYS A 71 -1.69 -7.56 4.39
CA LYS A 71 -0.62 -7.47 5.40
C LYS A 71 -0.75 -6.12 6.08
N ASN A 72 -1.23 -6.11 7.32
CA ASN A 72 -1.31 -4.90 8.12
C ASN A 72 0.11 -4.46 8.50
N GLN A 73 0.45 -3.20 8.19
CA GLN A 73 1.78 -2.66 8.45
C GLN A 73 2.08 -2.61 9.95
N GLU A 74 1.10 -2.26 10.78
CA GLU A 74 1.23 -2.21 12.24
C GLU A 74 1.51 -3.60 12.80
N GLU A 75 0.72 -4.60 12.41
CA GLU A 75 0.93 -5.99 12.82
C GLU A 75 2.30 -6.52 12.38
N PHE A 76 2.73 -6.18 11.16
CA PHE A 76 4.04 -6.59 10.67
C PHE A 76 5.18 -5.96 11.49
N LEU A 77 5.11 -4.64 11.74
CA LEU A 77 6.13 -3.93 12.51
C LEU A 77 6.15 -4.41 13.96
N HIS A 78 4.99 -4.61 14.57
CA HIS A 78 4.86 -5.16 15.91
C HIS A 78 5.49 -6.56 16.00
N SER A 79 5.17 -7.46 15.06
CA SER A 79 5.77 -8.79 14.99
C SER A 79 7.29 -8.73 14.82
N ARG A 80 7.81 -7.80 14.01
CA ARG A 80 9.27 -7.62 13.84
C ARG A 80 9.93 -7.06 15.11
N SER A 81 9.27 -6.14 15.80
CA SER A 81 9.74 -5.59 17.08
C SER A 81 9.87 -6.68 18.14
N LEU A 82 8.85 -7.53 18.29
CA LEU A 82 8.87 -8.66 19.22
C LEU A 82 10.02 -9.63 18.91
N LYS A 83 10.17 -10.03 17.65
CA LYS A 83 11.27 -10.92 17.24
C LYS A 83 12.64 -10.33 17.52
N LEU A 84 12.82 -9.03 17.31
CA LEU A 84 14.08 -8.37 17.60
C LEU A 84 14.35 -8.35 19.11
N HIS A 85 13.33 -8.10 19.93
CA HIS A 85 13.43 -8.16 21.38
C HIS A 85 13.80 -9.56 21.88
N GLU A 86 13.19 -10.60 21.33
CA GLU A 86 13.56 -12.00 21.62
C GLU A 86 15.02 -12.30 21.25
N GLN A 87 15.48 -11.83 20.09
CA GLN A 87 16.88 -12.00 19.67
C GLN A 87 17.87 -11.27 20.58
N VAL A 88 17.53 -10.06 21.03
CA VAL A 88 18.37 -9.30 21.96
C VAL A 88 18.44 -9.98 23.33
N LEU A 89 17.31 -10.50 23.84
CA LEU A 89 17.28 -11.26 25.09
C LEU A 89 18.05 -12.59 24.99
N ALA A 90 18.01 -13.25 23.84
CA ALA A 90 18.71 -14.51 23.62
C ALA A 90 20.25 -14.38 23.50
N VAL A 91 20.77 -13.17 23.25
CA VAL A 91 22.21 -12.89 23.17
C VAL A 91 22.79 -12.47 24.53
N GLY A 92 21.94 -12.20 25.53
CA GLY A 92 22.34 -11.77 26.88
C GLY A 92 22.57 -12.90 27.90
N VAL A 93 22.72 -14.15 27.47
CA VAL A 93 23.03 -15.34 28.31
C VAL A 93 24.38 -15.91 27.92
#